data_AF-A0A1G8WLC9-F1
#
_entry.id   AF-A0A1G8WLC9-F1
#
_cell.length_a   1.000
_cell.length_b   1.000
_cell.length_c   1.000
_cell.angle_alpha   90.00
_cell.angle_beta   90.00
_cell.angle_gamma   90.00
#
_symmetry.space_group_name_H-M   'P 1'
#
loop_
_entity.id
_entity.type
_entity.pdbx_description
1 polymer ?
#
loop_
_entity_poly.entity_id
_entity_poly.type
_entity_poly.pdbx_seq_one_letter_code
_entity_poly.pdbx_strand_id
1 'polypeptide(L)'
;MKRALIFIHKWLGISLALLFLMWFVTGIVLYYVPFPNLSQAERRAGLQPLALGAGCCLTAEEAARRAGVSFTEARLGMADPGGPVWRLLVDAGQAKAAQWQALDARTGTAKTPLGAVQAMKVAESFSGRRALRAEGLERDQWTVPQGLDPYRPLFKVSLEG
;
A
#
# COMPACT_ATOMS: atom_id res chain seq x y z
N MET A 1 42.89 -6.80 -43.68
CA MET A 1 41.93 -7.52 -42.80
C MET A 1 42.31 -7.46 -41.31
N LYS A 2 43.49 -7.93 -40.86
CA LYS A 2 43.88 -7.94 -39.44
C LYS A 2 43.83 -6.57 -38.72
N ARG A 3 44.28 -5.48 -39.36
CA ARG A 3 44.25 -4.12 -38.78
C ARG A 3 42.83 -3.60 -38.50
N ALA A 4 41.89 -3.87 -39.40
CA ALA A 4 40.49 -3.48 -39.21
C ALA A 4 39.85 -4.25 -38.05
N LEU A 5 40.14 -5.55 -37.93
CA LEU A 5 39.65 -6.37 -36.83
C LEU A 5 40.17 -5.88 -35.47
N ILE A 6 41.46 -5.54 -35.38
CA ILE A 6 42.06 -4.97 -34.15
C ILE A 6 41.39 -3.64 -33.80
N PHE A 7 41.15 -2.77 -34.78
CA PHE A 7 40.49 -1.49 -34.56
C PHE A 7 39.06 -1.67 -34.06
N ILE A 8 38.25 -2.50 -34.73
CA ILE A 8 36.86 -2.78 -34.34
C ILE A 8 36.80 -3.42 -32.96
N HIS A 9 37.64 -4.43 -32.68
CA HIS A 9 37.67 -5.10 -31.38
C HIS A 9 38.00 -4.13 -30.25
N LYS A 10 38.99 -3.24 -30.44
CA LYS A 10 39.36 -2.24 -29.44
C LYS A 10 38.19 -1.32 -29.09
N TRP A 11 37.56 -0.73 -30.10
CA TRP A 11 36.49 0.24 -29.88
C TRP A 11 35.19 -0.41 -29.41
N LEU A 12 34.89 -1.62 -29.88
CA LEU A 12 33.77 -2.41 -29.37
C LEU A 12 34.00 -2.78 -27.89
N GLY A 13 35.20 -3.20 -27.52
CA GLY A 13 35.58 -3.50 -26.15
C GLY A 13 35.42 -2.29 -25.22
N ILE A 14 35.89 -1.11 -25.64
CA ILE A 14 35.72 0.15 -24.89
C ILE A 14 34.22 0.47 -24.71
N SER A 15 33.44 0.44 -25.79
CA SER A 15 32.01 0.77 -25.76
C SER A 15 31.23 -0.21 -24.85
N LEU A 16 31.54 -1.50 -24.96
CA LEU A 16 30.91 -2.54 -24.15
C LEU A 16 31.32 -2.44 -22.68
N ALA A 17 32.59 -2.11 -22.39
CA ALA A 17 33.05 -1.87 -21.02
C ALA A 17 32.32 -0.69 -20.36
N LEU A 18 32.11 0.41 -21.10
CA LEU A 18 31.32 1.55 -20.62
C LEU A 18 29.85 1.18 -20.38
N LEU A 19 29.25 0.39 -21.27
CA LEU A 19 27.88 -0.12 -21.09
C LEU A 19 27.78 -1.00 -19.84
N PHE A 20 28.73 -1.92 -19.63
CA PHE A 20 28.77 -2.74 -18.42
C PHE A 20 28.96 -1.89 -17.17
N LEU A 21 29.86 -0.91 -17.18
CA LEU A 21 30.06 -0.01 -16.05
C LEU A 21 28.76 0.74 -15.70
N MET A 22 28.09 1.32 -16.71
CA MET A 22 26.78 1.97 -16.52
C MET A 22 25.76 0.99 -15.94
N TRP A 23 25.65 -0.22 -16.51
CA TRP A 23 24.73 -1.26 -16.04
C TRP A 23 25.00 -1.65 -14.58
N PHE A 24 26.26 -1.84 -14.19
CA PHE A 24 26.64 -2.11 -12.80
C PHE A 24 26.24 -0.97 -11.87
N VAL A 25 26.50 0.28 -12.24
CA VAL A 25 26.07 1.44 -11.44
C VAL A 25 24.55 1.47 -11.28
N THR A 26 23.78 1.16 -12.33
CA THR A 26 22.31 1.07 -12.21
C THR A 26 21.87 -0.09 -11.30
N GLY A 27 22.56 -1.23 -11.34
CA GLY A 27 22.29 -2.37 -10.46
C GLY A 27 22.53 -2.05 -8.98
N ILE A 28 23.56 -1.26 -8.67
CA ILE A 28 23.83 -0.77 -7.31
C ILE A 28 22.64 0.08 -6.82
N VAL A 29 22.13 1.01 -7.63
CA VAL A 29 20.96 1.82 -7.27
C VAL A 29 19.74 0.93 -7.00
N LEU A 30 19.46 -0.06 -7.86
CA LEU A 30 18.32 -0.96 -7.68
C LEU A 30 18.43 -1.83 -6.42
N TYR A 31 19.63 -2.19 -5.99
CA TYR A 31 19.82 -3.01 -4.79
C TYR A 31 19.77 -2.20 -3.49
N TYR A 32 20.33 -0.98 -3.49
CA TYR A 32 20.49 -0.19 -2.27
C TYR A 32 19.44 0.90 -2.06
N VAL A 33 18.73 1.31 -3.11
CA VAL A 33 17.65 2.31 -3.01
C VAL A 33 16.31 1.59 -3.00
N PRO A 34 15.70 1.37 -1.82
CA PRO A 34 14.39 0.73 -1.75
C PRO A 34 13.32 1.64 -2.34
N PHE A 35 12.17 1.05 -2.68
CA PHE A 35 10.98 1.83 -3.00
C PHE A 35 10.63 2.79 -1.86
N PRO A 36 10.13 4.00 -2.17
CA PRO A 36 9.67 4.92 -1.16
C PRO A 36 8.58 4.25 -0.34
N ASN A 37 8.76 4.22 0.98
CA ASN A 37 7.82 3.65 1.91
C ASN A 37 7.72 4.56 3.14
N LEU A 38 6.55 4.56 3.77
CA LEU A 38 6.35 5.25 5.03
C LEU A 38 7.04 4.47 6.15
N SER A 39 7.86 5.15 6.94
CA SER A 39 8.32 4.63 8.21
C SER A 39 7.12 4.42 9.17
N GLN A 40 7.32 3.61 10.20
CA GLN A 40 6.31 3.44 11.26
C GLN A 40 5.92 4.78 11.91
N ALA A 41 6.87 5.70 12.05
CA ALA A 41 6.64 7.02 12.62
C ALA A 41 5.76 7.88 11.71
N GLU A 42 6.11 7.99 10.42
CA GLU A 42 5.32 8.74 9.42
C GLU A 42 3.92 8.16 9.26
N ARG A 43 3.82 6.82 9.22
CA ARG A 43 2.53 6.14 9.16
C ARG A 43 1.65 6.48 10.36
N ARG A 44 2.21 6.55 11.58
CA ARG A 44 1.45 6.93 12.77
C ARG A 44 1.10 8.41 12.78
N ALA A 45 2.02 9.27 12.34
CA ALA A 45 1.81 10.71 12.27
C ALA A 45 0.66 11.10 11.33
N GLY A 46 0.47 10.35 10.23
CA GLY A 46 -0.66 10.55 9.32
C GLY A 46 -1.98 9.90 9.75
N LEU A 47 -2.02 9.20 10.89
CA LEU A 47 -3.27 8.64 11.42
C LEU A 47 -3.94 9.61 12.37
N GLN A 48 -5.27 9.65 12.34
CA GLN A 48 -6.02 10.37 13.35
C GLN A 48 -5.82 9.74 14.74
N PRO A 49 -5.64 10.55 15.80
CA PRO A 49 -5.60 10.07 17.18
C PRO A 49 -6.85 9.27 17.54
N LEU A 50 -6.68 8.24 18.38
CA LEU A 50 -7.80 7.46 18.89
C LEU A 50 -8.66 8.31 19.84
N ALA A 51 -9.83 8.75 19.36
CA ALA A 51 -10.82 9.49 20.14
C ALA A 51 -11.98 8.56 20.51
N LEU A 52 -11.76 7.70 21.51
CA LEU A 52 -12.77 6.74 21.98
C LEU A 52 -13.60 7.38 23.10
N GLY A 53 -14.92 7.34 22.96
CA GLY A 53 -15.83 7.79 24.03
C GLY A 53 -15.93 6.77 25.17
N ALA A 54 -16.39 7.21 26.34
CA ALA A 54 -16.64 6.33 27.48
C ALA A 54 -17.59 5.18 27.09
N GLY A 55 -17.22 3.94 27.39
CA GLY A 55 -17.99 2.74 27.03
C GLY A 55 -17.83 2.27 25.57
N CYS A 56 -16.97 2.93 24.77
CA CYS A 56 -16.48 2.35 23.53
C CYS A 56 -15.24 1.48 23.82
N CYS A 57 -15.00 0.37 23.12
CA CYS A 57 -15.72 -0.17 21.96
C CYS A 57 -15.97 -1.67 22.14
N LEU A 58 -16.70 -2.30 21.20
CA LEU A 58 -16.74 -3.76 21.16
C LEU A 58 -15.30 -4.30 21.03
N THR A 59 -15.03 -5.45 21.65
CA THR A 59 -13.76 -6.14 21.41
C THR A 59 -13.69 -6.60 19.96
N ALA A 60 -12.49 -6.88 19.46
CA ALA A 60 -12.32 -7.39 18.10
C ALA A 60 -13.10 -8.70 17.89
N GLU A 61 -13.12 -9.57 18.90
CA GLU A 61 -13.85 -10.84 18.89
C GLU A 61 -15.36 -10.63 18.84
N GLU A 62 -15.91 -9.68 19.59
CA GLU A 62 -17.34 -9.38 19.56
C GLU A 62 -17.75 -8.77 18.22
N ALA A 63 -16.95 -7.85 17.67
CA ALA A 63 -17.19 -7.31 16.33
C ALA A 63 -17.12 -8.41 15.26
N ALA A 64 -16.13 -9.31 15.34
CA ALA A 64 -15.97 -10.43 14.43
C ALA A 64 -17.14 -11.43 14.52
N ARG A 65 -17.60 -11.77 15.73
CA ARG A 65 -18.79 -12.61 15.95
C ARG A 65 -20.03 -12.02 15.29
N ARG A 66 -20.28 -10.71 15.45
CA ARG A 66 -21.42 -10.03 14.83
C ARG A 66 -21.35 -9.99 13.31
N ALA A 67 -20.15 -9.82 12.77
CA ALA A 67 -19.91 -9.85 11.33
C ALA A 67 -19.87 -11.29 10.76
N GLY A 68 -19.84 -12.32 11.60
CA GLY A 68 -19.76 -13.72 11.17
C GLY A 68 -18.42 -14.09 10.53
N VAL A 69 -17.32 -13.47 10.96
CA VAL A 69 -15.99 -13.66 10.39
C VAL A 69 -14.99 -14.18 11.42
N SER A 70 -14.02 -14.98 10.97
CA SER A 70 -12.80 -15.32 11.72
C SER A 70 -11.65 -14.44 11.23
N PHE A 71 -10.76 -14.05 12.14
CA PHE A 71 -9.62 -13.19 11.81
C PHE A 71 -8.33 -13.68 12.46
N THR A 72 -7.19 -13.29 11.89
CA THR A 72 -5.85 -13.58 12.43
C THR A 72 -5.14 -12.35 12.98
N GLU A 73 -5.50 -11.15 12.49
CA GLU A 73 -4.96 -9.87 12.95
C GLU A 73 -6.09 -8.85 13.11
N ALA A 74 -6.00 -8.00 14.14
CA ALA A 74 -6.94 -6.91 14.39
C ALA A 74 -6.20 -5.60 14.63
N ARG A 75 -6.69 -4.51 14.03
CA ARG A 75 -6.15 -3.15 14.18
C ARG A 75 -7.28 -2.17 14.46
N LEU A 76 -7.21 -1.49 15.61
CA LEU A 76 -8.12 -0.40 15.95
C LEU A 76 -7.57 0.92 15.43
N GLY A 77 -8.43 1.74 14.84
CA GLY A 77 -8.08 3.09 14.41
C GLY A 77 -9.32 3.95 14.24
N MET A 78 -9.13 5.17 13.73
CA MET A 78 -10.22 6.02 13.28
C MET A 78 -10.39 5.93 11.76
N ALA A 79 -11.61 6.12 11.28
CA ALA A 79 -11.94 6.30 9.87
C ALA A 79 -12.55 7.69 9.66
N ASP A 80 -12.18 8.32 8.54
CA ASP A 80 -12.70 9.61 8.13
C ASP A 80 -13.52 9.48 6.82
N PRO A 81 -14.80 9.86 6.82
CA PRO A 81 -15.67 10.01 7.98
C PRO A 81 -16.03 8.62 8.55
N GLY A 82 -16.31 8.52 9.85
CA GLY A 82 -16.91 7.30 10.41
C GLY A 82 -16.44 6.82 11.77
N GLY A 83 -15.59 7.55 12.49
CA GLY A 83 -15.29 7.24 13.89
C GLY A 83 -14.42 5.98 14.08
N PRO A 84 -14.48 5.31 15.25
CA PRO A 84 -13.61 4.19 15.55
C PRO A 84 -13.97 2.96 14.71
N VAL A 85 -12.96 2.34 14.10
CA VAL A 85 -13.08 1.22 13.17
C VAL A 85 -12.12 0.09 13.56
N TRP A 86 -12.62 -1.14 13.58
CA TRP A 86 -11.80 -2.33 13.58
C TRP A 86 -11.46 -2.71 12.15
N ARG A 87 -10.17 -2.83 11.83
CA ARG A 87 -9.70 -3.49 10.61
C ARG A 87 -9.27 -4.89 11.00
N LEU A 88 -9.93 -5.90 10.46
CA LEU A 88 -9.65 -7.31 10.75
C LEU A 88 -9.10 -7.99 9.51
N LEU A 89 -8.02 -8.74 9.64
CA LEU A 89 -7.54 -9.61 8.57
C LEU A 89 -8.33 -10.91 8.62
N VAL A 90 -9.38 -10.97 7.80
CA VAL A 90 -10.33 -12.08 7.76
C VAL A 90 -9.67 -13.27 7.06
N ASP A 91 -9.68 -14.41 7.72
CA ASP A 91 -9.30 -15.68 7.13
C ASP A 91 -10.49 -16.23 6.33
N ALA A 92 -10.34 -16.31 5.01
CA ALA A 92 -11.37 -16.79 4.12
C ALA A 92 -11.28 -18.31 3.86
N GLY A 93 -10.47 -19.03 4.64
CA GLY A 93 -10.23 -20.46 4.52
C GLY A 93 -9.26 -20.82 3.39
N GLN A 94 -8.96 -22.10 3.23
CA GLN A 94 -7.89 -22.60 2.33
C GLN A 94 -8.04 -22.21 0.84
N ALA A 95 -9.23 -21.79 0.40
CA ALA A 95 -9.53 -21.48 -1.00
C ALA A 95 -9.47 -19.98 -1.34
N LYS A 96 -9.32 -19.08 -0.37
CA LYS A 96 -9.34 -17.63 -0.60
C LYS A 96 -8.24 -16.95 0.20
N ALA A 97 -7.54 -16.00 -0.44
CA ALA A 97 -6.55 -15.18 0.24
C ALA A 97 -7.22 -14.38 1.37
N ALA A 98 -6.50 -14.19 2.48
CA ALA A 98 -6.95 -13.34 3.57
C ALA A 98 -7.17 -11.90 3.09
N GLN A 99 -8.19 -11.23 3.61
CA GLN A 99 -8.58 -9.87 3.21
C GLN A 99 -8.86 -9.01 4.44
N TRP A 100 -8.44 -7.75 4.39
CA TRP A 100 -8.75 -6.77 5.41
C TRP A 100 -10.20 -6.30 5.26
N GLN A 101 -11.00 -6.49 6.32
CA GLN A 101 -12.35 -5.97 6.40
C GLN A 101 -12.43 -4.90 7.49
N ALA A 102 -13.06 -3.77 7.16
CA ALA A 102 -13.33 -2.70 8.11
C ALA A 102 -14.72 -2.88 8.73
N LEU A 103 -14.80 -2.93 10.06
CA LEU A 103 -16.04 -3.00 10.83
C LEU A 103 -16.15 -1.77 11.73
N ASP A 104 -17.34 -1.19 11.85
CA ASP A 104 -17.60 -0.15 12.85
C ASP A 104 -17.33 -0.73 14.25
N ALA A 105 -16.47 -0.07 15.04
CA ALA A 105 -16.02 -0.61 16.32
C ALA A 105 -17.10 -0.57 17.41
N ARG A 106 -18.18 0.20 17.22
CA ARG A 106 -19.29 0.33 18.18
C ARG A 106 -20.38 -0.70 17.93
N THR A 107 -20.67 -0.97 16.65
CA THR A 107 -21.79 -1.83 16.27
C THR A 107 -21.35 -3.23 15.81
N GLY A 108 -20.12 -3.36 15.30
CA GLY A 108 -19.63 -4.56 14.62
C GLY A 108 -20.09 -4.69 13.17
N THR A 109 -20.76 -3.66 12.61
CA THR A 109 -21.27 -3.71 11.24
C THR A 109 -20.15 -3.50 10.23
N ALA A 110 -20.13 -4.31 9.17
CA ALA A 110 -19.18 -4.14 8.08
C ALA A 110 -19.35 -2.77 7.39
N LYS A 111 -18.24 -2.05 7.22
CA LYS A 111 -18.20 -0.81 6.45
C LYS A 111 -18.07 -1.15 4.97
N THR A 112 -18.75 -0.37 4.15
CA THR A 112 -18.60 -0.43 2.70
C THR A 112 -17.16 -0.11 2.30
N PRO A 113 -16.58 -0.82 1.31
CA PRO A 113 -15.29 -0.45 0.74
C PRO A 113 -15.27 1.01 0.30
N LEU A 114 -14.10 1.65 0.38
CA LEU A 114 -13.94 3.04 -0.02
C LEU A 114 -14.19 3.18 -1.53
N GLY A 115 -14.93 4.22 -1.91
CA GLY A 115 -14.99 4.69 -3.29
C GLY A 115 -13.90 5.72 -3.58
N ALA A 116 -13.77 6.10 -4.85
CA ALA A 116 -12.77 7.07 -5.32
C ALA A 116 -12.82 8.40 -4.55
N VAL A 117 -14.02 8.94 -4.30
CA VAL A 117 -14.21 10.19 -3.56
C VAL A 117 -13.73 10.08 -2.11
N GLN A 118 -14.00 8.96 -1.43
CA GLN A 118 -13.53 8.77 -0.06
C GLN A 118 -12.02 8.53 -0.02
N ALA A 119 -11.46 7.82 -1.01
CA ALA A 119 -10.01 7.66 -1.14
C ALA A 119 -9.29 9.01 -1.31
N MET A 120 -9.85 9.93 -2.10
CA MET A 120 -9.33 11.30 -2.22
C MET A 120 -9.31 12.02 -0.87
N LYS A 121 -10.43 11.99 -0.12
CA LYS A 121 -10.49 12.62 1.22
C LYS A 121 -9.48 12.05 2.21
N VAL A 122 -9.29 10.74 2.19
CA VAL A 122 -8.27 10.07 3.02
C VAL A 122 -6.87 10.48 2.60
N ALA A 123 -6.60 10.62 1.30
CA ALA A 123 -5.31 11.09 0.81
C ALA A 123 -5.05 12.56 1.16
N GLU A 124 -6.08 13.42 1.10
CA GLU A 124 -6.00 14.83 1.52
C GLU A 124 -5.68 14.95 3.01
N SER A 125 -6.40 14.22 3.86
CA SER A 125 -6.17 14.26 5.31
C SER A 125 -4.80 13.70 5.69
N PHE A 126 -4.32 12.67 4.98
CA PHE A 126 -2.99 12.10 5.21
C PHE A 126 -1.86 13.01 4.74
N SER A 127 -1.99 13.62 3.55
CA SER A 127 -0.90 14.37 2.91
C SER A 127 -0.91 15.87 3.20
N GLY A 128 -2.02 16.42 3.66
CA GLY A 128 -2.25 17.87 3.76
C GLY A 128 -2.32 18.57 2.40
N ARG A 129 -2.33 17.83 1.28
CA ARG A 129 -2.36 18.35 -0.09
C ARG A 129 -3.70 18.01 -0.73
N ARG A 130 -4.20 18.91 -1.59
CA ARG A 130 -5.45 18.71 -2.32
C ARG A 130 -5.35 17.51 -3.26
N ALA A 131 -6.36 16.65 -3.25
CA ALA A 131 -6.44 15.53 -4.18
C ALA A 131 -7.04 15.98 -5.51
N LEU A 132 -6.42 15.55 -6.61
CA LEU A 132 -6.81 15.92 -7.97
C LEU A 132 -7.63 14.81 -8.64
N ARG A 133 -7.21 13.55 -8.50
CA ARG A 133 -7.87 12.39 -9.10
C ARG A 133 -7.60 11.14 -8.29
N ALA A 134 -8.58 10.24 -8.22
CA ALA A 134 -8.40 8.88 -7.76
C ALA A 134 -8.68 7.87 -8.88
N GLU A 135 -7.83 6.87 -9.00
CA GLU A 135 -7.93 5.76 -9.95
C GLU A 135 -7.96 4.44 -9.19
N GLY A 136 -8.97 3.61 -9.44
CA GLY A 136 -9.05 2.27 -8.85
C GLY A 136 -8.03 1.34 -9.48
N LEU A 137 -7.28 0.62 -8.65
CA LEU A 137 -6.24 -0.30 -9.08
C LEU A 137 -6.69 -1.75 -8.89
N GLU A 138 -6.99 -2.44 -9.99
CA GLU A 138 -7.18 -3.89 -10.01
C GLU A 138 -5.87 -4.62 -10.28
N ARG A 139 -5.07 -4.14 -11.22
CA ARG A 139 -3.72 -4.66 -11.49
C ARG A 139 -2.81 -3.51 -11.88
N ASP A 140 -1.63 -3.46 -11.27
CA ASP A 140 -0.58 -2.53 -11.65
C ASP A 140 0.64 -3.33 -12.10
N GLN A 141 1.04 -3.18 -13.37
CA GLN A 141 2.17 -3.88 -13.97
C GLN A 141 3.52 -3.51 -13.30
N TRP A 142 3.57 -2.40 -12.57
CA TRP A 142 4.79 -1.86 -11.97
C TRP A 142 4.84 -2.00 -10.45
N THR A 143 3.75 -2.44 -9.80
CA THR A 143 3.63 -2.51 -8.33
C THR A 143 3.38 -3.94 -7.82
N VAL A 144 3.80 -4.99 -8.53
CA VAL A 144 3.48 -6.37 -8.12
C VAL A 144 4.48 -6.94 -7.12
N PRO A 145 4.25 -6.70 -5.81
CA PRO A 145 4.18 -7.81 -4.88
C PRO A 145 2.72 -8.05 -4.54
N GLN A 146 2.26 -9.31 -4.65
CA GLN A 146 0.94 -9.77 -4.20
C GLN A 146 0.63 -9.44 -2.72
N GLY A 147 1.59 -8.90 -1.97
CA GLY A 147 1.43 -8.47 -0.58
C GLY A 147 0.40 -7.35 -0.34
N LEU A 148 -0.03 -6.62 -1.38
CA LEU A 148 -1.11 -5.63 -1.24
C LEU A 148 -2.51 -6.19 -1.56
N ASP A 149 -2.62 -7.41 -2.09
CA ASP A 149 -3.91 -8.01 -2.42
C ASP A 149 -4.87 -8.12 -1.22
N PRO A 150 -4.42 -8.35 0.03
CA PRO A 150 -5.30 -8.32 1.21
C PRO A 150 -5.97 -6.97 1.47
N TYR A 151 -5.46 -5.86 0.94
CA TYR A 151 -5.95 -4.51 1.23
C TYR A 151 -6.93 -3.97 0.19
N ARG A 152 -7.32 -4.77 -0.79
CA ARG A 152 -8.17 -4.33 -1.90
C ARG A 152 -9.59 -3.96 -1.42
N PRO A 153 -10.25 -2.99 -2.08
CA PRO A 153 -9.82 -2.26 -3.28
C PRO A 153 -8.71 -1.21 -2.98
N LEU A 154 -7.83 -1.00 -3.96
CA LEU A 154 -6.75 -0.01 -3.88
C LEU A 154 -7.04 1.18 -4.79
N PHE A 155 -6.61 2.37 -4.38
CA PHE A 155 -6.72 3.59 -5.18
C PHE A 155 -5.37 4.30 -5.28
N LYS A 156 -5.01 4.71 -6.50
CA LYS A 156 -3.94 5.68 -6.75
C LYS A 156 -4.53 7.08 -6.76
N VAL A 157 -4.08 7.93 -5.85
CA VAL A 157 -4.54 9.32 -5.76
C VAL A 157 -3.42 10.26 -6.19
N SER A 158 -3.69 11.12 -7.17
CA SER A 158 -2.80 12.24 -7.50
C SER A 158 -3.09 13.43 -6.60
N LEU A 159 -2.03 14.07 -6.11
CA LEU A 159 -2.08 15.23 -5.22
C LEU A 159 -1.55 16.47 -5.94
N GLU A 160 -1.98 17.66 -5.51
CA GLU A 160 -1.53 18.94 -6.07
C GLU A 160 -0.11 19.28 -5.65
N GLY A 161 0.76 19.58 -6.63
CA GLY A 161 2.19 19.92 -6.50
C GLY A 161 3.13 18.78 -6.88
#